data_AF-A0A5J5GPV1-F1
#
_entry.id   AF-A0A5J5GPV1-F1
#
_cell.length_a   1.000
_cell.length_b   1.000
_cell.length_c   1.000
_cell.angle_alpha   90.00
_cell.angle_beta   90.00
_cell.angle_gamma   90.00
#
_symmetry.space_group_name_H-M   'P 1'
#
loop_
_entity.id
_entity.type
_entity.pdbx_description
1 polymer ?
#
loop_
_entity_poly.entity_id
_entity_poly.type
_entity_poly.pdbx_seq_one_letter_code
_entity_poly.pdbx_strand_id
1 'polypeptide(L)'
;MSRLLPRSPPVRGQGARMTRGLNSMPFSTFLTRFRKEEDGAATISSLFFTVAALALAGLALDQAHAWQSQTRLQVATDAAALAAGTKLEDFDSARSLALEVAEENLGRSGIVNASDVEFGSWDQAAGTFTLSSDPEVVNAVRVSADLTKAGNDAVPTFLLKFVGINSWEMGAQTLVIDEPSAGAKDPETNEPVGPECEMMTVISYGRVDTGGGNHLNKGVCIHGQTGVLTGGGDHYDMEVTFSALNESDVTINHYGPSEIPVEHLRMGRDLQPTILPHLQEMHADLWATLYNNGNPPETYQGALLPDFLYDNGPAKVVVMEGWWTVREQDLEEGTIYVVNGGAQFSGNVDATNVAFIVNGYFGTGGGRKLHFEDVFIFGRQVGLAGDVTWGEKGTQCKKDYFSVYLFGLESLQMGGWSNNGVSTNGVVAASPSWNPGGNMKARNVYFETGVQGQDSSTPLGGDLSINGNPCSFELDSHYELATIPPTWRNSGEPVPARSRLVQ
;
A
#
# COMPACT_ATOMS: atom_id res chain seq x y z
N MET A 1 -1.98 -44.43 34.92
CA MET A 1 -0.84 -45.38 35.06
C MET A 1 0.29 -44.67 35.76
N SER A 2 0.25 -44.64 37.09
CA SER A 2 1.21 -43.97 37.95
C SER A 2 2.27 -44.98 38.38
N ARG A 3 3.52 -44.82 37.90
CA ARG A 3 4.63 -45.70 38.29
C ARG A 3 5.20 -45.26 39.63
N LEU A 4 5.16 -46.23 40.54
CA LEU A 4 5.62 -46.21 41.93
C LEU A 4 7.14 -46.02 42.01
N LEU A 5 7.58 -45.06 42.83
CA LEU A 5 8.97 -44.94 43.29
C LEU A 5 9.24 -45.98 44.40
N PRO A 6 10.39 -46.68 44.40
CA PRO A 6 10.76 -47.56 45.50
C PRO A 6 11.37 -46.77 46.67
N ARG A 7 10.90 -47.09 47.88
CA ARG A 7 11.40 -46.63 49.18
C ARG A 7 12.85 -47.07 49.41
N SER A 8 13.70 -46.14 49.82
CA SER A 8 15.04 -46.40 50.34
C SER A 8 15.01 -46.89 51.81
N PRO A 9 15.93 -47.80 52.22
CA PRO A 9 16.01 -48.33 53.58
C PRO A 9 16.76 -47.39 54.55
N PRO A 10 16.61 -47.56 55.87
CA PRO A 10 17.22 -46.68 56.87
C PRO A 10 18.71 -46.98 57.02
N VAL A 11 19.55 -45.96 56.86
CA VAL A 11 21.00 -46.07 57.12
C VAL A 11 21.25 -45.98 58.62
N ARG A 12 21.77 -47.08 59.14
CA ARG A 12 22.16 -47.35 60.51
C ARG A 12 23.39 -46.52 60.89
N GLY A 13 23.33 -45.87 62.04
CA GLY A 13 24.43 -45.06 62.57
C GLY A 13 25.71 -45.86 62.81
N GLN A 14 26.83 -45.26 62.42
CA GLN A 14 28.13 -45.47 63.05
C GLN A 14 28.69 -44.11 63.43
N GLY A 15 28.62 -43.81 64.72
CA GLY A 15 29.42 -42.76 65.32
C GLY A 15 30.87 -43.19 65.30
N ALA A 16 31.69 -42.51 64.52
CA ALA A 16 33.13 -42.49 64.69
C ALA A 16 33.52 -41.03 65.00
N ARG A 17 33.74 -40.77 66.29
CA ARG A 17 34.52 -39.63 66.77
C ARG A 17 35.84 -39.62 65.99
N MET A 18 36.06 -38.58 65.19
CA MET A 18 37.40 -38.19 64.78
C MET A 18 37.55 -36.68 64.94
N THR A 19 37.63 -36.25 66.20
CA THR A 19 38.34 -35.04 66.58
C THR A 19 39.82 -35.26 66.30
N ARG A 20 40.25 -35.01 65.05
CA ARG A 20 41.66 -34.84 64.71
C ARG A 20 41.84 -33.40 64.26
N GLY A 21 42.67 -32.69 64.99
CA GLY A 21 42.86 -31.25 64.86
C GLY A 21 43.07 -30.83 63.42
N LEU A 22 42.29 -29.83 63.02
CA LEU A 22 42.67 -28.85 62.01
C LEU A 22 43.91 -28.10 62.52
N ASN A 23 45.04 -28.80 62.58
CA ASN A 23 46.33 -28.13 62.54
C ASN A 23 46.41 -27.53 61.15
N SER A 24 46.44 -26.20 61.11
CA SER A 24 46.83 -25.41 59.96
C SER A 24 48.19 -25.93 59.47
N MET A 25 48.17 -26.88 58.53
CA MET A 25 49.37 -27.23 57.80
C MET A 25 49.79 -25.94 57.08
N PRO A 26 51.02 -25.46 57.28
CA PRO A 26 51.48 -24.29 56.56
C PRO A 26 51.40 -24.60 55.06
N PHE A 27 50.87 -23.67 54.26
CA PHE A 27 50.64 -23.82 52.82
C PHE A 27 51.87 -24.38 52.07
N SER A 28 53.07 -24.10 52.59
CA SER A 28 54.34 -24.64 52.11
C SER A 28 54.48 -26.17 52.21
N THR A 29 53.92 -26.82 53.24
CA THR A 29 53.95 -28.28 53.39
C THR A 29 52.92 -28.97 52.51
N PHE A 30 51.77 -28.32 52.26
CA PHE A 30 50.78 -28.79 51.30
C PHE A 30 51.34 -28.77 49.87
N LEU A 31 51.96 -27.66 49.45
CA LEU A 31 52.57 -27.52 48.12
C LEU A 31 53.72 -28.49 47.84
N THR A 32 54.57 -28.75 48.85
CA THR A 32 55.71 -29.67 48.69
C THR A 32 55.28 -31.13 48.64
N ARG A 33 54.18 -31.49 49.30
CA ARG A 33 53.59 -32.82 49.25
C ARG A 33 52.80 -33.03 47.95
N PHE A 34 52.02 -32.04 47.54
CA PHE A 34 51.30 -32.02 46.26
C PHE A 34 52.24 -32.12 45.04
N ARG A 35 53.45 -31.54 45.11
CA ARG A 35 54.49 -31.70 44.07
C ARG A 35 55.10 -33.10 43.97
N LYS A 36 54.95 -33.95 44.98
CA LYS A 36 55.56 -35.29 45.04
C LYS A 36 54.57 -36.43 44.84
N GLU A 37 53.27 -36.19 45.00
CA GLU A 37 52.20 -37.18 44.80
C GLU A 37 51.72 -37.14 43.33
N GLU A 38 51.48 -38.32 42.72
CA GLU A 38 50.98 -38.44 41.33
C GLU A 38 49.61 -37.75 41.13
N ASP A 39 48.88 -37.54 42.22
CA ASP A 39 47.61 -36.81 42.29
C ASP A 39 47.73 -35.34 41.83
N GLY A 40 48.92 -34.74 41.96
CA GLY A 40 49.20 -33.38 41.48
C GLY A 40 49.13 -33.26 39.96
N ALA A 41 49.58 -34.29 39.24
CA ALA A 41 49.53 -34.33 37.79
C ALA A 41 48.09 -34.48 37.28
N ALA A 42 47.28 -35.33 37.92
CA ALA A 42 45.87 -35.50 37.59
C ALA A 42 45.07 -34.20 37.76
N THR A 43 45.37 -33.42 38.80
CA THR A 43 44.72 -32.12 39.02
C THR A 43 45.07 -31.10 37.93
N ILE A 44 46.34 -31.00 37.56
CA ILE A 44 46.80 -30.09 36.49
C ILE A 44 46.19 -30.49 35.14
N SER A 45 46.20 -31.79 34.82
CA SER A 45 45.57 -32.31 33.60
C SER A 45 44.07 -32.07 33.58
N SER A 46 43.37 -32.30 34.70
CA SER A 46 41.93 -32.00 34.80
C SER A 46 41.65 -30.52 34.57
N LEU A 47 42.43 -29.62 35.18
CA LEU A 47 42.26 -28.18 34.97
C LEU A 47 42.49 -27.80 33.51
N PHE A 48 43.53 -28.35 32.88
CA PHE A 48 43.81 -28.14 31.47
C PHE A 48 42.64 -28.60 30.57
N PHE A 49 42.15 -29.83 30.76
CA PHE A 49 41.03 -30.35 29.97
C PHE A 49 39.72 -29.60 30.26
N THR A 50 39.48 -29.15 31.48
CA THR A 50 38.33 -28.30 31.81
C THR A 50 38.41 -26.96 31.07
N VAL A 51 39.57 -26.28 31.08
CA VAL A 51 39.75 -25.02 30.34
C VAL A 51 39.61 -25.26 28.84
N ALA A 52 40.18 -26.34 28.29
CA ALA A 52 40.02 -26.70 26.89
C ALA A 52 38.56 -26.98 26.51
N ALA A 53 37.83 -27.72 27.35
CA ALA A 53 36.41 -27.99 27.14
C ALA A 53 35.56 -26.71 27.22
N LEU A 54 35.85 -25.82 28.18
CA LEU A 54 35.19 -24.51 28.29
C LEU A 54 35.50 -23.60 27.10
N ALA A 55 36.73 -23.64 26.56
CA ALA A 55 37.09 -22.89 25.36
C ALA A 55 36.32 -23.39 24.13
N LEU A 56 36.19 -24.72 23.95
CA LEU A 56 35.41 -25.31 22.87
C LEU A 56 33.90 -25.05 23.02
N ALA A 57 33.37 -25.18 24.24
CA ALA A 57 31.99 -24.84 24.54
C ALA A 57 31.71 -23.35 24.35
N GLY A 58 32.67 -22.49 24.71
CA GLY A 58 32.61 -21.06 24.48
C GLY A 58 32.61 -20.73 23.00
N LEU A 59 33.47 -21.36 22.21
CA LEU A 59 33.45 -21.18 20.76
C LEU A 59 32.07 -21.50 20.18
N ALA A 60 31.41 -22.57 20.62
CA ALA A 60 30.07 -22.93 20.14
C ALA A 60 28.98 -21.94 20.62
N LEU A 61 28.93 -21.65 21.92
CA LEU A 61 27.87 -20.82 22.51
C LEU A 61 28.02 -19.34 22.19
N ASP A 62 29.24 -18.80 22.27
CA ASP A 62 29.53 -17.40 21.98
C ASP A 62 29.35 -17.10 20.48
N GLN A 63 29.72 -18.04 19.60
CA GLN A 63 29.43 -17.93 18.16
C GLN A 63 27.94 -17.93 17.86
N ALA A 64 27.17 -18.82 18.50
CA ALA A 64 25.72 -18.88 18.32
C ALA A 64 25.04 -17.58 18.79
N HIS A 65 25.48 -17.03 19.92
CA HIS A 65 25.01 -15.73 20.40
C HIS A 65 25.40 -14.60 19.45
N ALA A 66 26.63 -14.58 18.94
CA ALA A 66 27.09 -13.58 17.98
C ALA A 66 26.26 -13.61 16.68
N TRP A 67 25.95 -14.80 16.15
CA TRP A 67 25.06 -14.93 14.98
C TRP A 67 23.65 -14.43 15.27
N GLN A 68 23.08 -14.76 16.43
CA GLN A 68 21.77 -14.24 16.81
C GLN A 68 21.76 -12.70 16.86
N SER A 69 22.80 -12.09 17.45
CA SER A 69 22.94 -10.64 17.48
C SER A 69 23.07 -10.05 16.08
N GLN A 70 23.86 -10.68 15.19
CA GLN A 70 24.00 -10.23 13.80
C GLN A 70 22.68 -10.32 13.02
N THR A 71 21.93 -11.42 13.16
CA THR A 71 20.60 -11.55 12.54
C THR A 71 19.65 -10.47 13.03
N ARG A 72 19.69 -10.12 14.32
CA ARG A 72 18.86 -9.05 14.87
C ARG A 72 19.23 -7.68 14.30
N LEU A 73 20.52 -7.40 14.13
CA LEU A 73 20.96 -6.17 13.46
C LEU A 73 20.47 -6.12 12.02
N GLN A 74 20.58 -7.23 11.26
CA GLN A 74 20.12 -7.29 9.87
C GLN A 74 18.61 -7.02 9.75
N VAL A 75 17.78 -7.66 10.59
CA VAL A 75 16.33 -7.42 10.59
C VAL A 75 16.01 -5.95 10.89
N ALA A 76 16.75 -5.34 11.83
CA ALA A 76 16.56 -3.93 12.15
C ALA A 76 17.00 -3.00 11.01
N THR A 77 18.13 -3.25 10.36
CA THR A 77 18.58 -2.44 9.21
C THR A 77 17.67 -2.63 8.00
N ASP A 78 17.14 -3.84 7.76
CA ASP A 78 16.18 -4.11 6.69
C ASP A 78 14.89 -3.33 6.90
N ALA A 79 14.30 -3.42 8.10
CA ALA A 79 13.09 -2.69 8.44
C ALA A 79 13.29 -1.17 8.39
N ALA A 80 14.40 -0.67 8.94
CA ALA A 80 14.71 0.76 8.94
C ALA A 80 14.98 1.31 7.53
N ALA A 81 15.73 0.58 6.69
CA ALA A 81 15.98 0.98 5.31
C ALA A 81 14.70 0.99 4.48
N LEU A 82 13.82 0.00 4.66
CA LEU A 82 12.53 -0.05 3.97
C LEU A 82 11.66 1.14 4.39
N ALA A 83 11.60 1.43 5.69
CA ALA A 83 10.82 2.55 6.21
C ALA A 83 11.34 3.90 5.68
N ALA A 84 12.66 4.15 5.69
CA ALA A 84 13.24 5.33 5.06
C ALA A 84 12.96 5.40 3.55
N GLY A 85 12.99 4.25 2.86
CA GLY A 85 12.69 4.14 1.43
C GLY A 85 11.30 4.70 1.07
N THR A 86 10.32 4.60 1.97
CA THR A 86 8.97 5.16 1.75
C THR A 86 8.89 6.69 1.81
N LYS A 87 9.98 7.37 2.18
CA LYS A 87 10.02 8.83 2.44
C LYS A 87 11.22 9.51 1.76
N LEU A 88 11.78 8.93 0.68
CA LEU A 88 12.98 9.49 0.03
C LEU A 88 12.80 10.93 -0.49
N GLU A 89 11.57 11.41 -0.64
CA GLU A 89 11.24 12.80 -0.97
C GLU A 89 11.62 13.81 0.13
N ASP A 90 11.64 13.38 1.40
CA ASP A 90 12.05 14.19 2.55
C ASP A 90 13.05 13.41 3.42
N PHE A 91 14.33 13.73 3.25
CA PHE A 91 15.42 13.04 3.96
C PHE A 91 15.35 13.16 5.47
N ASP A 92 14.78 14.24 6.02
CA ASP A 92 14.65 14.39 7.46
C ASP A 92 13.54 13.50 7.99
N SER A 93 12.40 13.45 7.30
CA SER A 93 11.32 12.51 7.60
C SER A 93 11.74 11.05 7.43
N ALA A 94 12.42 10.70 6.32
CA ALA A 94 12.96 9.37 6.08
C ALA A 94 13.93 8.93 7.17
N ARG A 95 14.85 9.83 7.56
CA ARG A 95 15.82 9.56 8.62
C ARG A 95 15.13 9.38 9.96
N SER A 96 14.18 10.23 10.31
CA SER A 96 13.42 10.12 11.56
C SER A 96 12.70 8.76 11.64
N LEU A 97 12.03 8.38 10.55
CA LEU A 97 11.28 7.12 10.49
C LEU A 97 12.20 5.89 10.54
N ALA A 98 13.35 5.91 9.86
CA ALA A 98 14.34 4.83 9.98
C ALA A 98 14.86 4.67 11.42
N LEU A 99 15.14 5.77 12.12
CA LEU A 99 15.62 5.72 13.50
C LEU A 99 14.56 5.16 14.45
N GLU A 100 13.30 5.56 14.29
CA GLU A 100 12.17 5.03 15.06
C GLU A 100 12.03 3.51 14.86
N VAL A 101 11.97 3.06 13.60
CA VAL A 101 11.84 1.63 13.28
C VAL A 101 13.05 0.81 13.74
N ALA A 102 14.26 1.37 13.64
CA ALA A 102 15.46 0.72 14.18
C ALA A 102 15.39 0.55 15.70
N GLU A 103 14.98 1.60 16.44
CA GLU A 103 14.85 1.56 17.90
C GLU A 103 13.81 0.52 18.34
N GLU A 104 12.66 0.42 17.66
CA GLU A 104 11.65 -0.59 17.96
C GLU A 104 12.17 -2.03 17.78
N ASN A 105 12.89 -2.30 16.69
CA ASN A 105 13.44 -3.63 16.42
C ASN A 105 14.59 -4.01 17.37
N LEU A 106 15.42 -3.04 17.75
CA LEU A 106 16.58 -3.25 18.60
C LEU A 106 16.24 -3.15 20.10
N GLY A 107 15.11 -2.53 20.45
CA GLY A 107 14.65 -2.31 21.82
C GLY A 107 15.53 -1.36 22.62
N ARG A 108 16.36 -0.56 21.93
CA ARG A 108 17.21 0.49 22.50
C ARG A 108 17.67 1.46 21.39
N SER A 109 17.77 2.74 21.74
CA SER A 109 18.31 3.80 20.88
C SER A 109 19.84 3.79 20.83
N GLY A 110 20.40 4.45 19.81
CA GLY A 110 21.84 4.74 19.68
C GLY A 110 22.67 3.68 18.95
N ILE A 111 22.11 2.52 18.60
CA ILE A 111 22.80 1.53 17.74
C ILE A 111 22.82 2.01 16.27
N VAL A 112 21.70 2.60 15.82
CA VAL A 112 21.59 3.29 14.54
C VAL A 112 21.43 4.77 14.85
N ASN A 113 22.29 5.59 14.27
CA ASN A 113 22.31 7.04 14.44
C ASN A 113 21.97 7.72 13.11
N ALA A 114 21.71 9.03 13.18
CA ALA A 114 21.41 9.85 12.01
C ALA A 114 22.45 9.75 10.88
N SER A 115 23.73 9.56 11.23
CA SER A 115 24.84 9.37 10.29
C SER A 115 24.82 8.02 9.59
N ASP A 116 24.15 7.03 10.17
CA ASP A 116 24.13 5.66 9.69
C ASP A 116 23.01 5.43 8.67
N VAL A 117 22.16 6.45 8.48
CA VAL A 117 21.13 6.55 7.43
C VAL A 117 21.65 7.49 6.34
N GLU A 118 22.14 6.88 5.28
CA GLU A 118 22.80 7.55 4.16
C GLU A 118 21.93 7.51 2.90
N PHE A 119 21.81 8.64 2.23
CA PHE A 119 21.04 8.78 0.98
C PHE A 119 21.97 8.84 -0.23
N GLY A 120 21.52 8.30 -1.36
CA GLY A 120 22.34 8.28 -2.56
C GLY A 120 21.65 7.74 -3.80
N SER A 121 22.45 7.62 -4.85
CA SER A 121 22.05 7.02 -6.11
C SER A 121 22.64 5.61 -6.22
N TRP A 122 21.81 4.63 -6.52
CA TRP A 122 22.21 3.28 -6.91
C TRP A 122 22.21 3.16 -8.43
N ASP A 123 23.39 2.84 -8.99
CA ASP A 123 23.54 2.44 -10.38
C ASP A 123 23.47 0.91 -10.46
N GLN A 124 22.38 0.39 -11.02
CA GLN A 124 22.14 -1.04 -11.15
C GLN A 124 23.11 -1.71 -12.14
N ALA A 125 23.55 -1.01 -13.19
CA ALA A 125 24.45 -1.56 -14.19
C ALA A 125 25.89 -1.64 -13.67
N ALA A 126 26.32 -0.64 -12.89
CA ALA A 126 27.62 -0.63 -12.24
C ALA A 126 27.63 -1.41 -10.91
N GLY A 127 26.47 -1.62 -10.29
CA GLY A 127 26.35 -2.20 -8.95
C GLY A 127 26.95 -1.31 -7.86
N THR A 128 26.81 0.01 -7.99
CA THR A 128 27.48 0.98 -7.12
C THR A 128 26.52 1.96 -6.48
N PHE A 129 26.66 2.15 -5.16
CA PHE A 129 25.97 3.18 -4.40
C PHE A 129 26.87 4.43 -4.29
N THR A 130 26.35 5.59 -4.68
CA THR A 130 27.03 6.88 -4.58
C THR A 130 26.24 7.81 -3.68
N LEU A 131 26.86 8.30 -2.61
CA LEU A 131 26.25 9.27 -1.71
C LEU A 131 25.85 10.53 -2.47
N SER A 132 24.63 11.00 -2.22
CA SER A 132 24.12 12.25 -2.76
C SER A 132 23.21 12.92 -1.74
N SER A 133 23.25 14.25 -1.70
CA SER A 133 22.34 15.08 -0.91
C SER A 133 21.34 15.82 -1.80
N ASP A 134 21.33 15.54 -3.10
CA ASP A 134 20.44 16.14 -4.08
C ASP A 134 19.20 15.24 -4.24
N PRO A 135 18.01 15.69 -3.81
CA PRO A 135 16.76 14.92 -3.93
C PRO A 135 16.42 14.49 -5.36
N GLU A 136 16.90 15.19 -6.39
CA GLU A 136 16.59 14.86 -7.78
C GLU A 136 17.31 13.61 -8.29
N VAL A 137 18.41 13.21 -7.64
CA VAL A 137 19.24 12.06 -8.07
C VAL A 137 19.25 10.92 -7.07
N VAL A 138 18.69 11.12 -5.87
CA VAL A 138 18.59 10.09 -4.85
C VAL A 138 17.45 9.13 -5.22
N ASN A 139 17.80 7.85 -5.35
CA ASN A 139 16.87 6.74 -5.58
C ASN A 139 17.10 5.60 -4.59
N ALA A 140 17.95 5.80 -3.59
CA ALA A 140 18.32 4.74 -2.66
C ALA A 140 18.69 5.29 -1.29
N VAL A 141 18.42 4.49 -0.26
CA VAL A 141 18.84 4.71 1.11
C VAL A 141 19.61 3.49 1.62
N ARG A 142 20.72 3.76 2.31
CA ARG A 142 21.55 2.77 2.97
C ARG A 142 21.50 3.00 4.46
N VAL A 143 21.07 1.99 5.20
CA VAL A 143 21.06 2.01 6.68
C VAL A 143 22.07 1.02 7.21
N SER A 144 22.89 1.47 8.15
CA SER A 144 23.93 0.65 8.80
C SER A 144 23.69 0.59 10.31
N ALA A 145 24.08 -0.51 10.94
CA ALA A 145 24.03 -0.68 12.39
C ALA A 145 25.29 -1.40 12.85
N ASP A 146 25.99 -0.83 13.84
CA ASP A 146 27.28 -1.37 14.31
C ASP A 146 27.31 -1.54 15.84
N LEU A 147 27.74 -2.73 16.27
CA LEU A 147 28.05 -3.04 17.66
C LEU A 147 29.57 -3.10 17.84
N THR A 148 30.16 -2.02 18.36
CA THR A 148 31.62 -1.88 18.50
C THR A 148 32.03 -1.68 19.96
N LYS A 149 33.29 -1.99 20.28
CA LYS A 149 33.84 -1.68 21.62
C LYS A 149 33.93 -0.17 21.84
N ALA A 150 34.19 0.60 20.78
CA ALA A 150 34.24 2.06 20.82
C ALA A 150 32.89 2.67 21.20
N GLY A 151 31.79 2.09 20.70
CA GLY A 151 30.42 2.45 21.10
C GLY A 151 29.97 1.86 22.44
N ASN A 152 30.83 1.13 23.16
CA ASN A 152 30.49 0.41 24.40
C ASN A 152 29.33 -0.60 24.26
N ASP A 153 29.14 -1.11 23.05
CA ASP A 153 27.99 -1.94 22.67
C ASP A 153 28.36 -3.27 22.01
N ALA A 154 29.66 -3.61 21.99
CA ALA A 154 30.16 -4.90 21.52
C ALA A 154 29.50 -6.08 22.24
N VAL A 155 29.24 -7.14 21.49
CA VAL A 155 28.56 -8.33 22.01
C VAL A 155 29.48 -9.06 22.98
N PRO A 156 29.15 -9.16 24.29
CA PRO A 156 30.01 -9.81 25.25
C PRO A 156 30.06 -11.33 25.01
N THR A 157 31.21 -11.92 25.33
CA THR A 157 31.32 -13.38 25.39
C THR A 157 31.06 -13.89 26.80
N PHE A 158 30.48 -15.09 26.89
CA PHE A 158 30.21 -15.78 28.13
C PHE A 158 31.41 -16.60 28.60
N LEU A 159 31.95 -17.47 27.73
CA LEU A 159 32.98 -18.45 28.08
C LEU A 159 34.34 -18.13 27.45
N LEU A 160 34.37 -17.55 26.25
CA LEU A 160 35.63 -17.17 25.59
C LEU A 160 36.41 -16.09 26.36
N LYS A 161 35.78 -15.36 27.29
CA LYS A 161 36.47 -14.46 28.22
C LYS A 161 37.53 -15.16 29.07
N PHE A 162 37.38 -16.46 29.36
CA PHE A 162 38.37 -17.23 30.12
C PHE A 162 39.68 -17.45 29.35
N VAL A 163 39.64 -17.32 28.02
CA VAL A 163 40.82 -17.37 27.14
C VAL A 163 41.20 -16.00 26.57
N GLY A 164 40.66 -14.91 27.16
CA GLY A 164 41.05 -13.53 26.86
C GLY A 164 40.27 -12.84 25.73
N ILE A 165 39.26 -13.49 25.14
CA ILE A 165 38.39 -12.87 24.14
C ILE A 165 37.14 -12.37 24.86
N ASN A 166 37.03 -11.06 25.10
CA ASN A 166 35.96 -10.52 25.96
C ASN A 166 34.67 -10.16 25.20
N SER A 167 34.76 -9.80 23.92
CA SER A 167 33.61 -9.38 23.12
C SER A 167 33.87 -9.49 21.62
N TRP A 168 32.78 -9.46 20.85
CA TRP A 168 32.73 -9.51 19.40
C TRP A 168 32.18 -8.20 18.87
N GLU A 169 32.77 -7.72 17.78
CA GLU A 169 32.27 -6.57 17.04
C GLU A 169 31.58 -7.08 15.78
N MET A 170 30.44 -6.50 15.45
CA MET A 170 29.63 -6.91 14.30
C MET A 170 28.79 -5.74 13.82
N GLY A 171 28.45 -5.77 12.54
CA GLY A 171 27.55 -4.80 11.94
C GLY A 171 26.64 -5.46 10.92
N ALA A 172 25.61 -4.73 10.54
CA ALA A 172 24.72 -5.04 9.44
C ALA A 172 24.50 -3.78 8.60
N GLN A 173 24.19 -3.99 7.32
CA GLN A 173 23.89 -2.91 6.41
C GLN A 173 22.85 -3.38 5.40
N THR A 174 21.91 -2.50 5.09
CA THR A 174 20.89 -2.74 4.08
C THR A 174 20.80 -1.55 3.15
N LEU A 175 20.72 -1.82 1.86
CA LEU A 175 20.42 -0.84 0.82
C LEU A 175 19.01 -1.13 0.31
N VAL A 176 18.15 -0.11 0.34
CA VAL A 176 16.85 -0.11 -0.34
C VAL A 176 16.95 0.85 -1.50
N ILE A 177 16.48 0.38 -2.66
CA ILE A 177 16.40 1.16 -3.88
C ILE A 177 14.92 1.43 -4.09
N ASP A 178 14.59 2.70 -4.18
CA ASP A 178 13.33 3.13 -4.76
C ASP A 178 13.52 3.12 -6.27
N GLU A 179 13.31 1.95 -6.87
CA GLU A 179 13.19 1.90 -8.31
C GLU A 179 11.87 2.59 -8.65
N PRO A 180 11.89 3.73 -9.37
CA PRO A 180 10.66 4.20 -9.99
C PRO A 180 10.15 3.02 -10.80
N SER A 181 8.92 2.60 -10.50
CA SER A 181 8.27 1.56 -11.26
C SER A 181 8.09 2.08 -12.69
N ALA A 182 9.11 1.82 -13.52
CA ALA A 182 9.34 2.10 -14.93
C ALA A 182 10.77 2.63 -15.17
N GLY A 183 11.66 1.72 -15.57
CA GLY A 183 13.00 2.02 -16.06
C GLY A 183 13.05 2.50 -17.51
N ALA A 184 11.93 2.92 -18.11
CA ALA A 184 11.96 3.58 -19.40
C ALA A 184 12.28 5.07 -19.18
N LYS A 185 13.36 5.56 -19.80
CA LYS A 185 13.52 6.97 -20.07
C LYS A 185 13.19 7.18 -21.54
N ASP A 186 12.48 8.25 -21.85
CA ASP A 186 12.21 8.61 -23.22
C ASP A 186 13.57 8.85 -23.90
N PRO A 187 13.91 8.13 -24.98
CA PRO A 187 15.22 8.24 -25.62
C PRO A 187 15.47 9.60 -26.29
N GLU A 188 14.44 10.41 -26.52
CA GLU A 188 14.58 11.79 -27.03
C GLU A 188 14.69 12.83 -25.92
N THR A 189 13.93 12.67 -24.82
CA THR A 189 13.82 13.72 -23.78
C THR A 189 14.60 13.41 -22.49
N ASN A 190 14.97 12.15 -22.26
CA ASN A 190 15.67 11.66 -21.06
C ASN A 190 14.90 11.87 -19.74
N GLU A 191 13.61 12.16 -19.83
CA GLU A 191 12.69 12.26 -18.70
C GLU A 191 12.26 10.85 -18.21
N PRO A 192 11.93 10.69 -16.92
CA PRO A 192 11.37 9.44 -16.40
C PRO A 192 10.04 9.13 -17.08
N VAL A 193 9.96 8.02 -17.81
CA VAL A 193 8.70 7.48 -18.35
C VAL A 193 8.11 6.58 -17.27
N GLY A 194 7.76 7.19 -16.13
CA GLY A 194 6.78 6.56 -15.24
C GLY A 194 5.44 6.51 -15.97
N PRO A 195 4.58 5.50 -15.75
CA PRO A 195 3.25 5.59 -16.31
C PRO A 195 2.55 6.81 -15.71
N GLU A 196 2.29 7.79 -16.56
CA GLU A 196 1.32 8.83 -16.28
C GLU A 196 -0.03 8.12 -16.34
N CYS A 197 -0.86 8.17 -15.29
CA CYS A 197 -2.17 7.49 -15.30
C CYS A 197 -3.33 8.46 -15.48
N GLU A 198 -3.01 9.59 -16.09
CA GLU A 198 -3.81 10.78 -16.27
C GLU A 198 -5.10 10.54 -17.06
N MET A 199 -5.12 9.54 -17.94
CA MET A 199 -6.27 9.27 -18.82
C MET A 199 -7.27 8.31 -18.20
N MET A 200 -6.82 7.24 -17.56
CA MET A 200 -7.71 6.28 -16.91
C MET A 200 -6.96 5.49 -15.85
N THR A 201 -7.51 5.43 -14.64
CA THR A 201 -7.06 4.58 -13.56
C THR A 201 -8.19 3.66 -13.13
N VAL A 202 -7.93 2.36 -13.10
CA VAL A 202 -8.83 1.34 -12.53
C VAL A 202 -8.07 0.60 -11.45
N ILE A 203 -8.61 0.53 -10.24
CA ILE A 203 -8.03 -0.20 -9.11
C ILE A 203 -9.06 -1.21 -8.59
N SER A 204 -8.63 -2.46 -8.45
CA SER A 204 -9.49 -3.56 -8.00
C SER A 204 -8.85 -4.37 -6.87
N TYR A 205 -9.63 -4.68 -5.83
CA TYR A 205 -9.24 -5.65 -4.78
C TYR A 205 -9.03 -7.07 -5.31
N GLY A 206 -9.62 -7.41 -6.45
CA GLY A 206 -9.45 -8.70 -7.12
C GLY A 206 -8.92 -8.54 -8.54
N ARG A 207 -9.05 -9.59 -9.35
CA ARG A 207 -8.54 -9.61 -10.72
C ARG A 207 -9.32 -8.67 -11.63
N VAL A 208 -8.64 -8.03 -12.59
CA VAL A 208 -9.30 -7.28 -13.67
C VAL A 208 -9.21 -8.04 -14.99
N ASP A 209 -10.34 -8.26 -15.65
CA ASP A 209 -10.43 -8.90 -16.96
C ASP A 209 -10.85 -7.86 -18.01
N THR A 210 -9.96 -7.40 -18.88
CA THR A 210 -10.26 -6.26 -19.78
C THR A 210 -11.14 -6.63 -20.98
N GLY A 211 -11.30 -7.91 -21.29
CA GLY A 211 -11.89 -8.34 -22.57
C GLY A 211 -10.98 -8.05 -23.76
N GLY A 212 -11.47 -8.19 -24.99
CA GLY A 212 -10.68 -7.95 -26.22
C GLY A 212 -11.19 -6.76 -27.04
N GLY A 213 -10.45 -6.37 -28.07
CA GLY A 213 -10.80 -5.25 -28.97
C GLY A 213 -10.53 -3.85 -28.39
N ASN A 214 -9.80 -3.77 -27.27
CA ASN A 214 -9.53 -2.53 -26.58
C ASN A 214 -8.55 -1.66 -27.36
N HIS A 215 -8.69 -0.34 -27.28
CA HIS A 215 -7.76 0.66 -27.77
C HIS A 215 -7.42 1.57 -26.59
N LEU A 216 -6.29 1.30 -25.95
CA LEU A 216 -5.81 2.02 -24.76
C LEU A 216 -4.63 2.88 -25.20
N ASN A 217 -4.78 4.20 -25.16
CA ASN A 217 -3.69 5.11 -25.45
C ASN A 217 -2.85 5.36 -24.19
N LYS A 218 -1.78 6.14 -24.34
CA LYS A 218 -0.95 6.60 -23.22
C LYS A 218 -1.80 7.19 -22.08
N GLY A 219 -1.38 7.03 -20.83
CA GLY A 219 -2.15 7.54 -19.70
C GLY A 219 -3.03 6.52 -18.98
N VAL A 220 -3.03 5.24 -19.40
CA VAL A 220 -3.99 4.23 -18.94
C VAL A 220 -3.35 3.21 -18.00
N CYS A 221 -3.94 3.07 -16.83
CA CYS A 221 -3.43 2.21 -15.77
C CYS A 221 -4.53 1.34 -15.18
N ILE A 222 -4.32 0.03 -15.26
CA ILE A 222 -5.28 -0.97 -14.80
C ILE A 222 -4.57 -1.83 -13.76
N HIS A 223 -5.06 -1.77 -12.53
CA HIS A 223 -4.56 -2.51 -11.40
C HIS A 223 -5.58 -3.51 -10.89
N GLY A 224 -5.16 -4.77 -10.74
CA GLY A 224 -5.92 -5.80 -10.02
C GLY A 224 -5.04 -6.50 -9.00
N GLN A 225 -5.39 -6.43 -7.72
CA GLN A 225 -4.54 -6.91 -6.64
C GLN A 225 -4.18 -8.41 -6.78
N THR A 226 -5.10 -9.22 -7.28
CA THR A 226 -4.89 -10.67 -7.52
C THR A 226 -4.49 -11.00 -8.96
N GLY A 227 -4.39 -10.00 -9.83
CA GLY A 227 -3.94 -10.16 -11.21
C GLY A 227 -4.66 -9.27 -12.22
N VAL A 228 -4.16 -9.28 -13.45
CA VAL A 228 -4.82 -8.66 -14.60
C VAL A 228 -4.75 -9.63 -15.78
N LEU A 229 -5.86 -9.80 -16.49
CA LEU A 229 -5.93 -10.61 -17.70
C LEU A 229 -6.49 -9.77 -18.84
N THR A 230 -5.65 -9.49 -19.84
CA THR A 230 -6.13 -8.83 -21.06
C THR A 230 -6.73 -9.83 -22.04
N GLY A 231 -7.61 -9.38 -22.92
CA GLY A 231 -8.13 -10.21 -24.02
C GLY A 231 -7.26 -10.11 -25.28
N GLY A 232 -7.83 -10.49 -26.42
CA GLY A 232 -7.12 -10.50 -27.70
C GLY A 232 -7.60 -9.39 -28.64
N GLY A 233 -6.72 -8.98 -29.55
CA GLY A 233 -7.03 -7.96 -30.55
C GLY A 233 -7.02 -6.54 -29.99
N ASP A 234 -6.25 -6.34 -28.92
CA ASP A 234 -6.12 -5.05 -28.28
C ASP A 234 -5.04 -4.18 -28.97
N HIS A 235 -5.15 -2.87 -28.82
CA HIS A 235 -4.18 -1.89 -29.27
C HIS A 235 -3.73 -1.05 -28.07
N TYR A 236 -2.42 -1.02 -27.80
CA TYR A 236 -1.84 -0.27 -26.70
C TYR A 236 -0.80 0.71 -27.21
N ASP A 237 -0.80 1.94 -26.71
CA ASP A 237 0.33 2.86 -26.84
C ASP A 237 1.44 2.51 -25.82
N MET A 238 2.60 3.14 -25.98
CA MET A 238 3.57 3.23 -24.88
C MET A 238 2.92 3.98 -23.70
N GLU A 239 3.31 3.65 -22.48
CA GLU A 239 2.76 4.20 -21.21
C GLU A 239 1.39 3.64 -20.79
N VAL A 240 0.85 2.62 -21.47
CA VAL A 240 -0.21 1.78 -20.89
C VAL A 240 0.41 0.85 -19.86
N THR A 241 -0.14 0.80 -18.65
CA THR A 241 0.37 -0.06 -17.57
C THR A 241 -0.71 -0.97 -17.01
N PHE A 242 -0.36 -2.26 -16.91
CA PHE A 242 -1.11 -3.26 -16.20
C PHE A 242 -0.32 -3.69 -14.97
N SER A 243 -0.93 -3.62 -13.79
CA SER A 243 -0.24 -3.97 -12.55
C SER A 243 -1.05 -4.91 -11.66
N ALA A 244 -0.32 -5.68 -10.86
CA ALA A 244 -0.85 -6.58 -9.83
C ALA A 244 0.19 -6.72 -8.73
N LEU A 245 -0.15 -7.34 -7.59
CA LEU A 245 0.79 -7.53 -6.47
C LEU A 245 2.14 -8.11 -6.93
N ASN A 246 2.09 -9.13 -7.79
CA ASN A 246 3.27 -9.64 -8.48
C ASN A 246 3.11 -9.43 -10.00
N GLU A 247 4.20 -9.06 -10.67
CA GLU A 247 4.21 -8.90 -12.13
C GLU A 247 3.78 -10.18 -12.87
N SER A 248 4.07 -11.36 -12.31
CA SER A 248 3.68 -12.66 -12.86
C SER A 248 2.17 -12.87 -12.93
N ASP A 249 1.40 -12.12 -12.14
CA ASP A 249 -0.06 -12.22 -12.09
C ASP A 249 -0.72 -11.35 -13.18
N VAL A 250 0.09 -10.62 -13.95
CA VAL A 250 -0.34 -9.84 -15.13
C VAL A 250 -0.14 -10.67 -16.39
N THR A 251 -1.25 -11.06 -17.03
CA THR A 251 -1.27 -11.78 -18.30
C THR A 251 -1.78 -10.87 -19.41
N ILE A 252 -0.87 -10.53 -20.32
CA ILE A 252 -1.19 -9.77 -21.53
C ILE A 252 -1.26 -10.73 -22.72
N ASN A 253 -2.45 -10.84 -23.31
CA ASN A 253 -2.74 -11.62 -24.51
C ASN A 253 -2.35 -10.85 -25.79
N HIS A 254 -2.77 -11.28 -26.98
CA HIS A 254 -2.32 -10.67 -28.24
C HIS A 254 -2.76 -9.20 -28.38
N TYR A 255 -1.77 -8.30 -28.55
CA TYR A 255 -1.95 -6.86 -28.77
C TYR A 255 -1.12 -6.35 -29.96
N GLY A 256 -1.44 -5.14 -30.43
CA GLY A 256 -0.63 -4.35 -31.35
C GLY A 256 -0.36 -2.93 -30.80
N PRO A 257 0.66 -2.22 -31.30
CA PRO A 257 1.72 -2.72 -32.17
C PRO A 257 2.60 -3.73 -31.41
N SER A 258 2.99 -4.82 -32.07
CA SER A 258 3.76 -5.92 -31.44
C SER A 258 5.20 -5.53 -31.07
N GLU A 259 5.62 -4.33 -31.50
CA GLU A 259 6.92 -3.74 -31.29
C GLU A 259 7.13 -3.29 -29.83
N ILE A 260 6.06 -3.07 -29.06
CA ILE A 260 6.15 -2.74 -27.63
C ILE A 260 6.42 -4.04 -26.86
N PRO A 261 7.57 -4.18 -26.18
CA PRO A 261 7.85 -5.37 -25.37
C PRO A 261 6.85 -5.51 -24.21
N VAL A 262 6.47 -6.74 -23.87
CA VAL A 262 5.40 -6.98 -22.88
C VAL A 262 5.79 -6.53 -21.47
N GLU A 263 7.09 -6.57 -21.17
CA GLU A 263 7.69 -6.12 -19.92
C GLU A 263 7.53 -4.60 -19.70
N HIS A 264 7.32 -3.82 -20.76
CA HIS A 264 7.04 -2.38 -20.63
C HIS A 264 5.58 -2.09 -20.27
N LEU A 265 4.71 -3.10 -20.37
CA LEU A 265 3.27 -2.98 -20.09
C LEU A 265 2.89 -3.60 -18.74
N ARG A 266 3.80 -4.33 -18.07
CA ARG A 266 3.53 -5.06 -16.83
C ARG A 266 4.32 -4.47 -15.67
N MET A 267 3.72 -4.52 -14.48
CA MET A 267 4.35 -4.01 -13.27
C MET A 267 3.88 -4.77 -12.02
N GLY A 268 4.81 -5.14 -11.15
CA GLY A 268 4.49 -5.60 -9.80
C GLY A 268 4.28 -4.41 -8.87
N ARG A 269 3.12 -4.31 -8.22
CA ARG A 269 2.79 -3.22 -7.29
C ARG A 269 1.65 -3.62 -6.37
N ASP A 270 1.66 -3.14 -5.14
CA ASP A 270 0.52 -3.23 -4.21
C ASP A 270 -0.26 -1.92 -4.25
N LEU A 271 -1.49 -1.94 -4.77
CA LEU A 271 -2.38 -0.78 -4.80
C LEU A 271 -3.73 -1.14 -4.21
N GLN A 272 -4.18 -0.34 -3.25
CA GLN A 272 -5.46 -0.55 -2.58
C GLN A 272 -6.45 0.56 -2.99
N PRO A 273 -7.71 0.22 -3.30
CA PRO A 273 -8.80 1.18 -3.40
C PRO A 273 -8.89 2.10 -2.17
N THR A 274 -9.08 3.39 -2.38
CA THR A 274 -9.12 4.42 -1.31
C THR A 274 -10.53 4.90 -1.01
N ILE A 275 -11.40 5.07 -2.02
CA ILE A 275 -12.81 5.47 -1.85
C ILE A 275 -13.68 4.29 -1.39
N LEU A 276 -13.46 3.12 -2.00
CA LEU A 276 -14.30 1.94 -1.89
C LEU A 276 -14.50 1.45 -0.43
N PRO A 277 -13.48 1.44 0.45
CA PRO A 277 -13.65 1.11 1.87
C PRO A 277 -14.63 2.02 2.62
N HIS A 278 -14.75 3.28 2.18
CA HIS A 278 -15.50 4.31 2.88
C HIS A 278 -16.92 4.50 2.34
N LEU A 279 -17.31 3.84 1.24
CA LEU A 279 -18.63 4.05 0.62
C LEU A 279 -19.80 3.85 1.60
N GLN A 280 -19.73 2.85 2.48
CA GLN A 280 -20.80 2.60 3.45
C GLN A 280 -20.94 3.75 4.46
N GLU A 281 -19.82 4.26 4.97
CA GLU A 281 -19.78 5.38 5.92
C GLU A 281 -20.22 6.68 5.24
N MET A 282 -19.68 6.97 4.05
CA MET A 282 -20.03 8.14 3.25
C MET A 282 -21.54 8.19 2.95
N HIS A 283 -22.13 7.06 2.54
CA HIS A 283 -23.57 6.99 2.28
C HIS A 283 -24.37 7.18 3.58
N ALA A 284 -23.94 6.55 4.68
CA ALA A 284 -24.63 6.68 5.97
C ALA A 284 -24.65 8.13 6.46
N ASP A 285 -23.54 8.86 6.32
CA ASP A 285 -23.42 10.26 6.71
C ASP A 285 -24.27 11.19 5.85
N LEU A 286 -24.24 10.99 4.52
CA LEU A 286 -25.12 11.70 3.59
C LEU A 286 -26.59 11.44 3.90
N TRP A 287 -26.95 10.18 4.15
CA TRP A 287 -28.32 9.78 4.45
C TRP A 287 -28.79 10.40 5.77
N ALA A 288 -27.99 10.31 6.84
CA ALA A 288 -28.31 10.90 8.13
C ALA A 288 -28.50 12.42 8.04
N THR A 289 -27.65 13.09 7.27
CA THR A 289 -27.65 14.55 7.10
C THR A 289 -28.83 15.04 6.24
N LEU A 290 -29.05 14.40 5.10
CA LEU A 290 -29.97 14.91 4.07
C LEU A 290 -31.38 14.34 4.19
N TYR A 291 -31.54 13.09 4.66
CA TYR A 291 -32.88 12.52 4.90
C TYR A 291 -33.39 12.89 6.29
N ASN A 292 -32.51 12.88 7.31
CA ASN A 292 -32.80 13.27 8.70
C ASN A 292 -34.16 12.73 9.23
N ASN A 293 -34.36 11.42 9.14
CA ASN A 293 -35.60 10.73 9.55
C ASN A 293 -36.88 11.30 8.90
N GLY A 294 -36.80 11.73 7.64
CA GLY A 294 -37.90 12.31 6.88
C GLY A 294 -38.10 13.82 7.11
N ASN A 295 -37.20 14.49 7.83
CA ASN A 295 -37.19 15.94 8.04
C ASN A 295 -35.92 16.57 7.44
N PRO A 296 -35.79 16.57 6.09
CA PRO A 296 -34.62 17.12 5.42
C PRO A 296 -34.45 18.61 5.73
N PRO A 297 -33.22 19.15 5.70
CA PRO A 297 -33.04 20.60 5.64
C PRO A 297 -33.62 21.15 4.33
N GLU A 298 -34.01 22.42 4.27
CA GLU A 298 -34.50 23.03 3.01
C GLU A 298 -33.37 23.17 1.97
N THR A 299 -32.16 23.47 2.45
CA THR A 299 -30.95 23.59 1.64
C THR A 299 -29.75 22.96 2.34
N TYR A 300 -28.72 22.63 1.57
CA TYR A 300 -27.48 22.05 2.05
C TYR A 300 -26.28 22.70 1.38
N GLN A 301 -25.24 22.97 2.17
CA GLN A 301 -23.92 23.35 1.72
C GLN A 301 -22.91 22.80 2.73
N GLY A 302 -22.07 21.86 2.31
CA GLY A 302 -21.12 21.21 3.20
C GLY A 302 -20.18 20.28 2.45
N ALA A 303 -19.18 19.77 3.16
CA ALA A 303 -18.07 19.02 2.56
C ALA A 303 -18.41 17.57 2.16
N LEU A 304 -19.66 17.09 2.31
CA LEU A 304 -20.00 15.71 1.96
C LEU A 304 -20.25 15.52 0.45
N LEU A 305 -20.52 16.61 -0.28
CA LEU A 305 -20.80 16.59 -1.71
C LEU A 305 -19.90 17.59 -2.45
N PRO A 306 -19.65 17.37 -3.76
CA PRO A 306 -18.81 18.23 -4.59
C PRO A 306 -19.27 19.68 -4.65
N ASP A 307 -18.31 20.59 -4.74
CA ASP A 307 -18.53 22.03 -4.74
C ASP A 307 -19.33 22.55 -5.94
N PHE A 308 -19.35 21.83 -7.08
CA PHE A 308 -20.12 22.24 -8.27
C PHE A 308 -21.63 22.41 -7.97
N LEU A 309 -22.15 21.70 -6.95
CA LEU A 309 -23.54 21.82 -6.51
C LEU A 309 -23.85 23.20 -5.91
N TYR A 310 -22.83 23.94 -5.51
CA TYR A 310 -22.94 25.19 -4.74
C TYR A 310 -22.54 26.43 -5.53
N ASP A 311 -22.22 26.31 -6.82
CA ASP A 311 -21.82 27.43 -7.67
C ASP A 311 -22.85 28.58 -7.68
N ASN A 312 -24.13 28.24 -7.44
CA ASN A 312 -25.25 29.19 -7.38
C ASN A 312 -25.80 29.42 -5.96
N GLY A 313 -25.04 29.07 -4.92
CA GLY A 313 -25.45 29.13 -3.51
C GLY A 313 -25.81 27.76 -2.92
N PRO A 314 -26.37 27.71 -1.70
CA PRO A 314 -26.74 26.45 -1.06
C PRO A 314 -27.71 25.63 -1.90
N ALA A 315 -27.43 24.35 -2.09
CA ALA A 315 -28.22 23.47 -2.93
C ALA A 315 -29.57 23.15 -2.26
N LYS A 316 -30.65 23.13 -3.04
CA LYS A 316 -31.99 22.75 -2.55
C LYS A 316 -32.05 21.25 -2.25
N VAL A 317 -32.68 20.84 -1.16
CA VAL A 317 -32.87 19.41 -0.85
C VAL A 317 -34.33 19.01 -1.08
N VAL A 318 -34.53 17.95 -1.87
CA VAL A 318 -35.86 17.41 -2.19
C VAL A 318 -35.91 15.94 -1.83
N VAL A 319 -36.85 15.57 -0.96
CA VAL A 319 -37.06 14.17 -0.56
C VAL A 319 -38.18 13.55 -1.40
N MET A 320 -37.90 12.36 -1.93
CA MET A 320 -38.86 11.51 -2.63
C MET A 320 -39.02 10.19 -1.88
N GLU A 321 -40.26 9.73 -1.73
CA GLU A 321 -40.58 8.46 -1.05
C GLU A 321 -41.03 7.41 -2.07
N GLY A 322 -40.52 6.19 -1.92
CA GLY A 322 -40.87 5.06 -2.79
C GLY A 322 -40.17 5.11 -4.15
N TRP A 323 -40.87 4.64 -5.19
CA TRP A 323 -40.34 4.61 -6.54
C TRP A 323 -40.64 5.92 -7.29
N TRP A 324 -39.59 6.56 -7.82
CA TRP A 324 -39.70 7.81 -8.57
C TRP A 324 -39.22 7.64 -10.01
N THR A 325 -40.08 7.99 -10.97
CA THR A 325 -39.69 8.11 -12.37
C THR A 325 -39.36 9.57 -12.68
N VAL A 326 -38.07 9.87 -12.86
CA VAL A 326 -37.55 11.22 -13.07
C VAL A 326 -37.89 11.68 -14.49
N ARG A 327 -38.57 12.81 -14.61
CA ARG A 327 -38.87 13.48 -15.88
C ARG A 327 -38.06 14.77 -15.96
N GLU A 328 -37.88 15.27 -17.18
CA GLU A 328 -37.14 16.52 -17.43
C GLU A 328 -37.66 17.69 -16.58
N GLN A 329 -38.98 17.85 -16.47
CA GLN A 329 -39.57 18.92 -15.66
C GLN A 329 -39.41 18.76 -14.14
N ASP A 330 -38.94 17.60 -13.67
CA ASP A 330 -38.73 17.36 -12.25
C ASP A 330 -37.33 17.80 -11.79
N LEU A 331 -36.45 18.13 -12.75
CA LEU A 331 -35.06 18.50 -12.51
C LEU A 331 -34.88 20.02 -12.40
N GLU A 332 -34.18 20.44 -11.36
CA GLU A 332 -33.78 21.82 -11.11
C GLU A 332 -32.28 21.83 -10.79
N GLU A 333 -31.49 22.67 -11.46
CA GLU A 333 -30.05 22.84 -11.17
C GLU A 333 -29.83 23.27 -9.71
N GLY A 334 -28.71 22.82 -9.12
CA GLY A 334 -28.40 23.06 -7.71
C GLY A 334 -29.33 22.32 -6.76
N THR A 335 -29.84 21.15 -7.15
CA THR A 335 -30.77 20.35 -6.33
C THR A 335 -30.18 18.99 -5.97
N ILE A 336 -30.35 18.62 -4.70
CA ILE A 336 -30.02 17.32 -4.11
C ILE A 336 -31.32 16.55 -3.91
N TYR A 337 -31.49 15.48 -4.68
CA TYR A 337 -32.63 14.57 -4.59
C TYR A 337 -32.29 13.39 -3.68
N VAL A 338 -32.99 13.29 -2.56
CA VAL A 338 -32.86 12.20 -1.59
C VAL A 338 -34.03 11.25 -1.77
N VAL A 339 -33.77 10.03 -2.23
CA VAL A 339 -34.82 9.08 -2.62
C VAL A 339 -34.83 7.88 -1.68
N ASN A 340 -35.86 7.79 -0.85
CA ASN A 340 -36.09 6.63 0.02
C ASN A 340 -36.86 5.55 -0.74
N GLY A 341 -36.14 4.80 -1.57
CA GLY A 341 -36.67 3.79 -2.46
C GLY A 341 -35.82 3.68 -3.70
N GLY A 342 -36.43 3.74 -4.89
CA GLY A 342 -35.72 3.66 -6.16
C GLY A 342 -36.04 4.83 -7.06
N ALA A 343 -35.10 5.22 -7.91
CA ALA A 343 -35.31 6.23 -8.92
C ALA A 343 -34.87 5.74 -10.29
N GLN A 344 -35.59 6.14 -11.32
CA GLN A 344 -35.21 5.87 -12.70
C GLN A 344 -35.53 7.05 -13.59
N PHE A 345 -34.55 7.52 -14.37
CA PHE A 345 -34.83 8.49 -15.42
C PHE A 345 -35.79 7.91 -16.45
N SER A 346 -36.78 8.69 -16.86
CA SER A 346 -37.46 8.44 -18.11
C SER A 346 -36.49 8.57 -19.29
N GLY A 347 -36.81 7.97 -20.44
CA GLY A 347 -35.88 7.98 -21.56
C GLY A 347 -35.68 9.37 -22.15
N ASN A 348 -34.44 9.67 -22.53
CA ASN A 348 -33.99 10.99 -23.04
C ASN A 348 -34.14 12.14 -22.03
N VAL A 349 -33.85 11.89 -20.76
CA VAL A 349 -33.75 12.95 -19.74
C VAL A 349 -32.27 13.18 -19.42
N ASP A 350 -31.83 14.41 -19.66
CA ASP A 350 -30.49 14.88 -19.30
C ASP A 350 -30.51 15.47 -17.90
N ALA A 351 -29.34 15.54 -17.25
CA ALA A 351 -29.22 16.11 -15.91
C ALA A 351 -27.93 16.93 -15.79
N THR A 352 -28.06 18.14 -15.27
CA THR A 352 -26.93 19.05 -15.07
C THR A 352 -26.99 19.65 -13.67
N ASN A 353 -25.84 19.68 -12.98
CA ASN A 353 -25.70 20.29 -11.65
C ASN A 353 -26.71 19.75 -10.61
N VAL A 354 -26.78 18.43 -10.46
CA VAL A 354 -27.71 17.76 -9.53
C VAL A 354 -27.06 16.60 -8.80
N ALA A 355 -27.58 16.29 -7.61
CA ALA A 355 -27.17 15.12 -6.83
C ALA A 355 -28.34 14.17 -6.58
N PHE A 356 -28.08 12.87 -6.58
CA PHE A 356 -29.04 11.82 -6.25
C PHE A 356 -28.47 10.91 -5.15
N ILE A 357 -29.10 10.92 -3.99
CA ILE A 357 -28.78 10.03 -2.86
C ILE A 357 -29.93 9.03 -2.72
N VAL A 358 -29.74 7.79 -3.15
CA VAL A 358 -30.82 6.82 -3.35
C VAL A 358 -30.62 5.59 -2.49
N ASN A 359 -31.55 5.36 -1.55
CA ASN A 359 -31.55 4.18 -0.69
C ASN A 359 -32.16 2.95 -1.39
N GLY A 360 -31.68 2.65 -2.59
CA GLY A 360 -32.15 1.55 -3.43
C GLY A 360 -31.55 1.59 -4.82
N TYR A 361 -32.35 1.23 -5.83
CA TYR A 361 -31.91 1.20 -7.22
C TYR A 361 -32.03 2.56 -7.87
N PHE A 362 -30.94 3.02 -8.49
CA PHE A 362 -30.91 4.16 -9.39
C PHE A 362 -30.66 3.68 -10.82
N GLY A 363 -31.41 4.17 -11.80
CA GLY A 363 -31.12 3.83 -13.18
C GLY A 363 -31.65 4.81 -14.22
N THR A 364 -31.52 4.43 -15.49
CA THR A 364 -32.04 5.20 -16.62
C THR A 364 -32.99 4.35 -17.46
N GLY A 365 -33.98 4.97 -18.08
CA GLY A 365 -34.99 4.35 -18.93
C GLY A 365 -34.48 3.94 -20.32
N GLY A 366 -33.17 4.00 -20.56
CA GLY A 366 -32.60 3.94 -21.89
C GLY A 366 -32.86 5.20 -22.70
N GLY A 367 -32.13 5.40 -23.78
CA GLY A 367 -32.22 6.61 -24.59
C GLY A 367 -31.10 6.67 -25.61
N ARG A 368 -31.27 7.52 -26.61
CA ARG A 368 -30.20 7.84 -27.55
C ARG A 368 -29.65 9.19 -27.16
N LYS A 369 -28.44 9.21 -26.57
CA LYS A 369 -27.69 10.41 -26.16
C LYS A 369 -28.25 11.06 -24.89
N LEU A 370 -28.10 10.37 -23.76
CA LEU A 370 -28.29 10.98 -22.45
C LEU A 370 -27.02 11.76 -22.07
N HIS A 371 -27.18 12.95 -21.54
CA HIS A 371 -26.09 13.83 -21.10
C HIS A 371 -26.19 14.11 -19.61
N PHE A 372 -25.09 13.84 -18.90
CA PHE A 372 -24.96 14.05 -17.46
C PHE A 372 -23.71 14.88 -17.19
N GLU A 373 -23.88 16.08 -16.65
CA GLU A 373 -22.80 17.03 -16.42
C GLU A 373 -22.88 17.61 -15.00
N ASP A 374 -21.77 17.67 -14.28
CA ASP A 374 -21.75 18.13 -12.88
C ASP A 374 -22.81 17.35 -12.06
N VAL A 375 -22.72 16.01 -12.07
CA VAL A 375 -23.67 15.13 -11.38
C VAL A 375 -23.03 14.25 -10.32
N PHE A 376 -23.74 14.09 -9.21
CA PHE A 376 -23.36 13.18 -8.13
C PHE A 376 -24.44 12.13 -7.96
N ILE A 377 -24.13 10.85 -8.15
CA ILE A 377 -25.08 9.75 -7.99
C ILE A 377 -24.53 8.76 -6.98
N PHE A 378 -25.27 8.54 -5.89
CA PHE A 378 -24.95 7.55 -4.87
C PHE A 378 -26.16 6.68 -4.60
N GLY A 379 -26.10 5.42 -5.02
CA GLY A 379 -27.18 4.44 -4.82
C GLY A 379 -26.70 3.14 -4.16
N ARG A 380 -27.64 2.27 -3.78
CA ARG A 380 -27.27 0.87 -3.48
C ARG A 380 -26.82 0.17 -4.75
N GLN A 381 -27.64 0.27 -5.79
CA GLN A 381 -27.38 -0.26 -7.11
C GLN A 381 -27.56 0.87 -8.11
N VAL A 382 -26.55 1.13 -8.93
CA VAL A 382 -26.62 2.14 -9.99
C VAL A 382 -26.57 1.38 -11.32
N GLY A 383 -27.70 1.31 -12.01
CA GLY A 383 -27.87 0.57 -13.25
C GLY A 383 -28.28 1.48 -14.40
N LEU A 384 -27.31 1.87 -15.21
CA LEU A 384 -27.52 2.82 -16.30
C LEU A 384 -27.65 2.03 -17.60
N ALA A 385 -28.64 2.39 -18.42
CA ALA A 385 -28.90 1.78 -19.70
C ALA A 385 -28.94 2.85 -20.81
N GLY A 386 -28.56 2.45 -22.03
CA GLY A 386 -28.56 3.31 -23.21
C GLY A 386 -27.20 3.94 -23.54
N ASP A 387 -27.24 4.95 -24.41
CA ASP A 387 -26.07 5.72 -24.84
C ASP A 387 -25.92 6.93 -23.92
N VAL A 388 -25.00 6.86 -22.97
CA VAL A 388 -24.82 7.89 -21.94
C VAL A 388 -23.49 8.60 -22.12
N THR A 389 -23.51 9.93 -22.04
CA THR A 389 -22.33 10.78 -21.96
C THR A 389 -22.24 11.36 -20.55
N TRP A 390 -21.23 10.91 -19.81
CA TRP A 390 -20.85 11.41 -18.50
C TRP A 390 -19.79 12.50 -18.66
N GLY A 391 -20.06 13.68 -18.10
CA GLY A 391 -19.25 14.87 -18.19
C GLY A 391 -19.26 15.51 -19.59
N GLU A 392 -18.85 16.77 -19.65
CA GLU A 392 -18.77 17.50 -20.91
C GLU A 392 -17.41 17.26 -21.60
N LYS A 393 -17.47 16.94 -22.90
CA LYS A 393 -16.28 16.68 -23.70
C LYS A 393 -15.52 17.97 -24.00
N GLY A 394 -14.26 18.04 -23.59
CA GLY A 394 -13.35 19.15 -23.82
C GLY A 394 -13.28 20.16 -22.67
N THR A 395 -14.08 20.00 -21.63
CA THR A 395 -14.07 20.86 -20.44
C THR A 395 -13.57 20.14 -19.19
N GLN A 396 -13.43 18.81 -19.25
CA GLN A 396 -12.79 18.03 -18.21
C GLN A 396 -11.33 18.43 -17.94
N CYS A 397 -10.68 19.20 -18.83
CA CYS A 397 -9.36 19.80 -18.61
C CYS A 397 -9.40 21.34 -18.50
N LYS A 398 -10.57 21.91 -18.20
CA LYS A 398 -10.71 23.34 -17.85
C LYS A 398 -10.89 23.53 -16.34
N LYS A 399 -11.40 22.51 -15.67
CA LYS A 399 -11.61 22.42 -14.22
C LYS A 399 -10.58 21.45 -13.67
N ASP A 400 -10.01 21.76 -12.52
CA ASP A 400 -9.09 20.93 -11.75
C ASP A 400 -9.80 19.81 -10.96
N TYR A 401 -11.08 19.54 -11.27
CA TYR A 401 -11.89 18.56 -10.57
C TYR A 401 -12.75 17.70 -11.51
N PHE A 402 -13.16 16.54 -11.02
CA PHE A 402 -14.07 15.65 -11.73
C PHE A 402 -15.51 16.16 -11.72
N SER A 403 -16.16 16.13 -12.89
CA SER A 403 -17.55 16.60 -13.06
C SER A 403 -18.61 15.56 -12.72
N VAL A 404 -18.23 14.28 -12.59
CA VAL A 404 -19.19 13.20 -12.37
C VAL A 404 -18.69 12.26 -11.29
N TYR A 405 -19.55 11.97 -10.32
CA TYR A 405 -19.32 11.01 -9.24
C TYR A 405 -20.38 9.91 -9.28
N LEU A 406 -19.99 8.65 -9.46
CA LEU A 406 -20.90 7.50 -9.50
C LEU A 406 -20.52 6.46 -8.44
N PHE A 407 -21.35 6.34 -7.40
CA PHE A 407 -21.11 5.42 -6.30
C PHE A 407 -22.24 4.42 -6.15
N GLY A 408 -21.86 3.14 -6.08
CA GLY A 408 -22.78 2.02 -5.86
C GLY A 408 -22.35 1.20 -4.66
N LEU A 409 -23.19 1.09 -3.62
CA LEU A 409 -22.85 0.28 -2.44
C LEU A 409 -22.75 -1.23 -2.74
N GLU A 410 -23.42 -1.69 -3.80
CA GLU A 410 -23.45 -3.10 -4.21
C GLU A 410 -22.95 -3.28 -5.64
N SER A 411 -23.48 -2.51 -6.58
CA SER A 411 -23.13 -2.62 -7.99
C SER A 411 -23.28 -1.31 -8.75
N LEU A 412 -22.40 -1.09 -9.72
CA LEU A 412 -22.41 0.00 -10.68
C LEU A 412 -22.32 -0.54 -12.12
N GLN A 413 -23.33 -0.25 -12.93
CA GLN A 413 -23.36 -0.52 -14.36
C GLN A 413 -23.54 0.79 -15.13
N MET A 414 -22.65 1.09 -16.08
CA MET A 414 -22.63 2.39 -16.76
C MET A 414 -23.36 2.46 -18.10
N GLY A 415 -23.86 1.32 -18.59
CA GLY A 415 -24.66 1.23 -19.82
C GLY A 415 -23.86 0.81 -21.04
N GLY A 416 -24.32 1.15 -22.24
CA GLY A 416 -23.64 0.81 -23.50
C GLY A 416 -24.09 -0.50 -24.14
N TRP A 417 -24.98 -0.38 -25.14
CA TRP A 417 -25.25 -1.46 -26.11
C TRP A 417 -25.05 -0.96 -27.55
N SER A 418 -25.21 0.33 -27.84
CA SER A 418 -25.05 0.80 -29.22
C SER A 418 -23.59 1.08 -29.60
N ASN A 419 -23.35 1.21 -30.90
CA ASN A 419 -22.05 1.63 -31.47
C ASN A 419 -21.62 3.05 -31.02
N ASN A 420 -22.55 3.87 -30.52
CA ASN A 420 -22.21 5.18 -29.97
C ASN A 420 -21.55 5.07 -28.59
N GLY A 421 -21.85 3.98 -27.86
CA GLY A 421 -21.20 3.61 -26.61
C GLY A 421 -21.56 4.49 -25.41
N VAL A 422 -20.94 4.20 -24.28
CA VAL A 422 -20.85 5.10 -23.13
C VAL A 422 -19.67 6.04 -23.37
N SER A 423 -19.82 7.34 -23.17
CA SER A 423 -18.71 8.29 -23.15
C SER A 423 -18.51 8.80 -21.74
N THR A 424 -17.29 8.78 -21.22
CA THR A 424 -16.96 9.32 -19.88
C THR A 424 -15.85 10.35 -19.99
N ASN A 425 -16.06 11.53 -19.44
CA ASN A 425 -15.11 12.65 -19.43
C ASN A 425 -15.03 13.22 -18.01
N GLY A 426 -13.96 12.95 -17.27
CA GLY A 426 -13.84 13.45 -15.88
C GLY A 426 -14.82 12.77 -14.93
N VAL A 427 -14.74 11.44 -14.82
CA VAL A 427 -15.60 10.61 -13.95
C VAL A 427 -14.79 9.96 -12.84
N VAL A 428 -15.27 10.07 -11.59
CA VAL A 428 -14.86 9.25 -10.44
C VAL A 428 -15.97 8.28 -10.13
N ALA A 429 -15.62 7.05 -9.83
CA ALA A 429 -16.60 6.06 -9.45
C ALA A 429 -16.03 4.92 -8.64
N ALA A 430 -16.89 4.33 -7.80
CA ALA A 430 -16.52 3.26 -6.91
C ALA A 430 -17.72 2.35 -6.64
N SER A 431 -17.52 1.04 -6.76
CA SER A 431 -18.51 0.05 -6.38
C SER A 431 -17.90 -1.34 -6.22
N PRO A 432 -18.34 -2.18 -5.26
CA PRO A 432 -17.81 -3.54 -5.12
C PRO A 432 -17.95 -4.41 -6.37
N SER A 433 -18.95 -4.14 -7.20
CA SER A 433 -19.15 -4.75 -8.50
C SER A 433 -19.30 -3.66 -9.57
N TRP A 434 -18.44 -3.68 -10.57
CA TRP A 434 -18.48 -2.72 -11.66
C TRP A 434 -18.62 -3.40 -13.02
N ASN A 435 -19.45 -2.82 -13.87
CA ASN A 435 -19.57 -3.17 -15.28
C ASN A 435 -19.67 -1.88 -16.12
N PRO A 436 -18.58 -1.44 -16.79
CA PRO A 436 -18.61 -0.26 -17.65
C PRO A 436 -19.52 -0.43 -18.88
N GLY A 437 -19.82 -1.69 -19.24
CA GLY A 437 -20.44 -2.08 -20.50
C GLY A 437 -19.45 -2.10 -21.66
N GLY A 438 -19.89 -2.66 -22.79
CA GLY A 438 -19.06 -2.74 -24.00
C GLY A 438 -18.97 -1.40 -24.71
N ASN A 439 -17.86 -1.18 -25.44
CA ASN A 439 -17.66 0.01 -26.29
C ASN A 439 -17.66 1.34 -25.51
N MET A 440 -17.14 1.33 -24.28
CA MET A 440 -16.92 2.55 -23.49
C MET A 440 -15.79 3.39 -24.08
N LYS A 441 -16.04 4.69 -24.25
CA LYS A 441 -15.06 5.70 -24.63
C LYS A 441 -14.75 6.57 -23.42
N ALA A 442 -13.51 6.58 -22.95
CA ALA A 442 -13.17 7.28 -21.72
C ALA A 442 -12.07 8.33 -21.90
N ARG A 443 -12.13 9.35 -21.05
CA ARG A 443 -11.09 10.36 -20.81
C ARG A 443 -11.15 10.77 -19.35
N ASN A 444 -10.00 10.77 -18.71
CA ASN A 444 -9.77 11.20 -17.33
C ASN A 444 -10.76 10.55 -16.37
N VAL A 445 -10.50 9.28 -16.12
CA VAL A 445 -11.41 8.39 -15.43
C VAL A 445 -10.72 7.74 -14.25
N TYR A 446 -11.39 7.69 -13.11
CA TYR A 446 -10.94 6.97 -11.94
C TYR A 446 -12.01 6.00 -11.46
N PHE A 447 -11.68 4.72 -11.38
CA PHE A 447 -12.59 3.66 -10.93
C PHE A 447 -11.97 2.77 -9.86
N GLU A 448 -12.77 2.47 -8.84
CA GLU A 448 -12.45 1.47 -7.82
C GLU A 448 -13.49 0.35 -7.76
N THR A 449 -13.04 -0.90 -7.59
CA THR A 449 -13.92 -2.07 -7.61
C THR A 449 -13.40 -3.27 -6.80
N GLY A 450 -14.23 -4.29 -6.66
CA GLY A 450 -13.91 -5.56 -6.01
C GLY A 450 -14.25 -5.59 -4.52
N VAL A 451 -14.02 -6.75 -3.89
CA VAL A 451 -14.27 -6.95 -2.46
C VAL A 451 -12.98 -7.35 -1.78
N GLN A 452 -12.59 -6.61 -0.73
CA GLN A 452 -11.36 -6.87 0.00
C GLN A 452 -11.31 -8.32 0.51
N GLY A 453 -10.18 -9.00 0.24
CA GLY A 453 -9.97 -10.39 0.65
C GLY A 453 -10.73 -11.43 -0.18
N GLN A 454 -11.40 -11.03 -1.26
CA GLN A 454 -12.03 -11.96 -2.21
C GLN A 454 -11.32 -11.88 -3.56
N ASP A 455 -11.05 -13.05 -4.16
CA ASP A 455 -10.56 -13.14 -5.54
C ASP A 455 -11.72 -12.98 -6.53
N SER A 456 -12.32 -11.80 -6.54
CA SER A 456 -13.39 -11.44 -7.48
C SER A 456 -12.80 -10.93 -8.78
N SER A 457 -13.22 -11.49 -9.92
CA SER A 457 -12.93 -10.91 -11.23
C SER A 457 -13.87 -9.74 -11.51
N THR A 458 -13.30 -8.60 -11.92
CA THR A 458 -14.03 -7.46 -12.48
C THR A 458 -13.86 -7.42 -14.00
N PRO A 459 -14.90 -7.73 -14.79
CA PRO A 459 -14.84 -7.65 -16.25
C PRO A 459 -15.07 -6.22 -16.74
N LEU A 460 -14.22 -5.73 -17.65
CA LEU A 460 -14.38 -4.43 -18.31
C LEU A 460 -15.15 -4.49 -19.64
N GLY A 461 -15.55 -5.68 -20.09
CA GLY A 461 -16.48 -5.83 -21.21
C GLY A 461 -15.90 -5.73 -22.63
N GLY A 462 -14.63 -5.38 -22.81
CA GLY A 462 -13.97 -5.27 -24.11
C GLY A 462 -14.41 -4.05 -24.94
N ASP A 463 -13.79 -3.89 -26.11
CA ASP A 463 -13.98 -2.75 -27.03
C ASP A 463 -13.82 -1.37 -26.36
N LEU A 464 -13.04 -1.30 -25.27
CA LEU A 464 -12.76 -0.04 -24.59
C LEU A 464 -11.96 0.87 -25.53
N SER A 465 -12.25 2.16 -25.52
CA SER A 465 -11.60 3.14 -26.40
C SER A 465 -11.19 4.36 -25.60
N ILE A 466 -9.99 4.32 -25.05
CA ILE A 466 -9.44 5.39 -24.22
C ILE A 466 -8.54 6.25 -25.09
N ASN A 467 -9.14 7.33 -25.60
CA ASN A 467 -8.53 8.18 -26.62
C ASN A 467 -8.59 9.63 -26.17
N GLY A 468 -7.46 10.33 -26.16
CA GLY A 468 -7.40 11.76 -25.89
C GLY A 468 -5.99 12.22 -25.58
N ASN A 469 -5.87 13.52 -25.29
CA ASN A 469 -4.67 14.06 -24.64
C ASN A 469 -5.00 14.16 -23.15
N PRO A 470 -4.04 13.87 -22.27
CA PRO A 470 -4.23 14.13 -20.86
C PRO A 470 -4.46 15.62 -20.59
N CYS A 471 -4.99 15.93 -19.42
CA CYS A 471 -5.03 17.31 -18.96
C CYS A 471 -3.62 17.81 -18.68
N SER A 472 -3.39 19.12 -18.78
CA SER A 472 -2.10 19.72 -18.42
C SER A 472 -1.90 19.85 -16.89
N PHE A 473 -2.80 19.27 -16.11
CA PHE A 473 -2.87 19.36 -14.65
C PHE A 473 -3.59 18.12 -14.10
N GLU A 474 -3.36 17.85 -12.82
CA GLU A 474 -3.99 16.76 -12.08
C GLU A 474 -5.48 17.05 -11.82
N LEU A 475 -6.31 16.02 -11.96
CA LEU A 475 -7.70 16.12 -11.53
C LEU A 475 -7.81 15.67 -10.09
N ASP A 476 -8.22 16.60 -9.25
CA ASP A 476 -8.53 16.33 -7.86
C ASP A 476 -9.97 15.85 -7.73
N SER A 477 -10.15 14.74 -7.03
CA SER A 477 -11.46 14.35 -6.55
C SER A 477 -11.82 15.14 -5.30
N HIS A 478 -13.11 15.43 -5.13
CA HIS A 478 -13.67 16.08 -3.94
C HIS A 478 -13.28 15.37 -2.63
N TYR A 479 -13.07 14.06 -2.68
CA TYR A 479 -12.76 13.27 -1.50
C TYR A 479 -11.27 13.25 -1.15
N GLU A 480 -10.39 13.91 -1.93
CA GLU A 480 -8.91 13.92 -1.75
C GLU A 480 -8.27 12.52 -1.67
N LEU A 481 -9.04 11.46 -1.93
CA LEU A 481 -8.64 10.06 -1.83
C LEU A 481 -8.36 9.45 -3.20
N ALA A 482 -8.94 10.01 -4.26
CA ALA A 482 -8.67 9.64 -5.65
C ALA A 482 -7.95 10.80 -6.34
N THR A 483 -6.64 10.86 -6.18
CA THR A 483 -5.77 11.63 -7.05
C THR A 483 -5.37 10.74 -8.23
N ILE A 484 -5.44 11.27 -9.45
CA ILE A 484 -4.81 10.64 -10.61
C ILE A 484 -3.43 11.28 -10.72
N PRO A 485 -2.36 10.67 -10.19
CA PRO A 485 -1.09 11.34 -10.13
C PRO A 485 -0.54 11.57 -11.55
N PRO A 486 0.02 12.77 -11.83
CA PRO A 486 0.55 13.12 -13.16
C PRO A 486 1.79 12.30 -13.52
N THR A 487 2.45 11.70 -12.53
CA THR A 487 3.48 10.68 -12.71
C THR A 487 3.31 9.65 -11.60
N TRP A 488 3.56 8.37 -11.87
CA TRP A 488 3.64 7.32 -10.84
C TRP A 488 4.85 7.49 -9.90
N ARG A 489 4.99 8.67 -9.30
CA ARG A 489 5.86 8.90 -8.14
C ARG A 489 5.17 8.35 -6.89
N ASN A 490 5.98 7.71 -6.07
CA ASN A 490 5.59 7.16 -4.78
C ASN A 490 4.83 8.18 -3.96
N SER A 491 3.53 7.94 -3.74
CA SER A 491 2.71 8.77 -2.86
C SER A 491 3.07 8.43 -1.40
N GLY A 492 4.17 9.02 -0.93
CA GLY A 492 4.57 9.09 0.47
C GLY A 492 4.06 10.34 1.17
N GLU A 493 3.60 11.38 0.46
CA GLU A 493 3.11 12.60 1.11
C GLU A 493 1.69 12.43 1.71
N PRO A 494 1.46 12.81 2.97
CA PRO A 494 0.12 13.15 3.42
C PRO A 494 -0.29 14.44 2.71
N VAL A 495 -1.37 14.36 1.92
CA VAL A 495 -2.08 15.52 1.37
C VAL A 495 -2.24 16.56 2.49
N PRO A 496 -1.82 17.82 2.30
CA PRO A 496 -1.98 18.83 3.33
C PRO A 496 -3.47 19.04 3.57
N ALA A 497 -3.99 18.41 4.63
CA ALA A 497 -5.35 18.57 5.08
C ALA A 497 -5.67 20.06 5.19
N ARG A 498 -6.38 20.60 4.20
CA ARG A 498 -6.96 21.94 4.27
C ARG A 498 -8.14 21.89 5.22
N SER A 499 -7.80 21.98 6.50
CA SER A 499 -8.63 22.45 7.62
C SER A 499 -9.92 21.69 7.98
N ARG A 500 -9.86 21.09 9.18
CA ARG A 500 -10.88 21.01 10.24
C ARG A 500 -12.19 20.24 9.99
N LEU A 501 -12.30 19.13 10.73
CA LEU A 501 -13.44 18.80 11.59
C LEU A 501 -12.87 18.69 13.02
N VAL A 502 -12.93 19.74 13.86
CA VAL A 502 -14.00 19.99 14.86
C VAL A 502 -14.58 18.70 15.45
N GLN A 503 -14.03 18.29 16.59
CA GLN A 503 -14.84 18.17 17.81
C GLN A 503 -14.42 19.28 18.77
#